data_AF-A0A7M3X2J5-F1
#
_entry.id   AF-A0A7M3X2J5-F1
#
_cell.length_a   1.000
_cell.length_b   1.000
_cell.length_c   1.000
_cell.angle_alpha   90.00
_cell.angle_beta   90.00
_cell.angle_gamma   90.00
#
_symmetry.space_group_name_H-M   'P 1'
#
loop_
_entity.id
_entity.type
_entity.pdbx_description
1 polymer ?
#
loop_
_entity_poly.entity_id
_entity_poly.type
_entity_poly.pdbx_seq_one_letter_code
_entity_poly.pdbx_strand_id
1 'polypeptide(L)'
;MSPKDAEKLVRSWLASERIEIREQDDPRAHMHLLVKYPQGKNGHMFAVVIPKGRDLVAISSMTRVDEGQQSAMKDLMKTDVDEWKTWMHE
;
A
#
# COMPACT_ATOMS: atom_id res chain seq x y z
N MET A 1 15.97 16.64 5.94
CA MET A 1 14.64 16.77 6.59
C MET A 1 14.62 15.78 7.73
N SER A 2 14.14 16.12 8.94
CA SER A 2 14.12 15.12 10.03
C SER A 2 12.92 14.16 9.85
N PRO A 3 12.96 12.94 10.42
CA PRO A 3 11.81 12.03 10.42
C PRO A 3 10.53 12.67 10.97
N LYS A 4 10.67 13.55 11.97
CA LYS A 4 9.57 14.30 12.58
C LYS A 4 8.98 15.36 11.64
N ASP A 5 9.82 16.01 10.84
CA ASP A 5 9.35 16.96 9.82
C ASP A 5 8.62 16.22 8.70
N ALA A 6 9.14 15.07 8.27
CA ALA A 6 8.52 14.21 7.27
C ALA A 6 7.17 13.67 7.74
N GLU A 7 7.06 13.19 8.99
CA GLU A 7 5.79 12.78 9.59
C GLU A 7 4.76 13.92 9.56
N LYS A 8 5.16 15.14 9.97
CA LYS A 8 4.26 16.30 9.98
C LYS A 8 3.74 16.61 8.58
N LEU A 9 4.60 16.54 7.56
CA LEU A 9 4.21 16.78 6.17
C LEU A 9 3.26 15.69 5.66
N VAL A 10 3.58 14.41 5.88
CA VAL A 10 2.73 13.29 5.45
C VAL A 10 1.33 13.41 6.06
N ARG A 11 1.24 13.68 7.37
CA ARG A 11 -0.06 13.86 8.03
C ARG A 11 -0.81 15.07 7.48
N SER A 12 -0.11 16.17 7.19
CA SER A 12 -0.72 17.35 6.58
C SER A 12 -1.30 17.07 5.19
N TRP A 13 -0.59 16.30 4.35
CA TRP A 13 -1.07 15.94 3.02
C TRP A 13 -2.26 14.99 3.07
N LEU A 14 -2.23 13.98 3.95
CA LEU A 14 -3.37 13.07 4.12
C LEU A 14 -4.60 13.84 4.63
N ALA A 15 -4.41 14.78 5.56
CA ALA A 15 -5.48 15.62 6.07
C ALA A 15 -6.04 16.60 5.02
N SER A 16 -5.22 17.17 4.13
CA SER A 16 -5.72 18.08 3.08
C SER A 16 -6.65 17.37 2.09
N GLU A 17 -6.43 16.08 1.87
CA GLU A 17 -7.28 15.20 1.07
C GLU A 17 -8.43 14.56 1.88
N ARG A 18 -8.58 14.95 3.15
CA ARG A 18 -9.55 14.40 4.13
C ARG A 18 -9.42 12.89 4.36
N ILE A 19 -8.28 12.28 4.02
CA ILE A 19 -8.09 10.83 4.07
C ILE A 19 -8.10 10.33 5.53
N GLU A 20 -8.82 9.24 5.78
CA GLU A 20 -8.84 8.58 7.09
C GLU A 20 -7.53 7.81 7.33
N ILE A 21 -6.90 8.08 8.48
CA ILE A 21 -5.67 7.43 8.91
C ILE A 21 -5.88 6.73 10.25
N ARG A 22 -5.25 5.55 10.42
CA ARG A 22 -5.15 4.83 11.68
C ARG A 22 -3.69 4.61 12.01
N GLU A 23 -3.26 5.01 13.20
CA GLU A 23 -1.90 4.70 13.65
C GLU A 23 -1.75 3.23 14.00
N GLN A 24 -0.59 2.68 13.69
CA GLN A 24 -0.20 1.32 14.02
C GLN A 24 1.06 1.42 14.89
N ASP A 25 1.02 0.78 16.07
CA ASP A 25 2.23 0.66 16.88
C ASP A 25 3.20 -0.31 16.20
N ASP A 26 4.38 0.21 15.84
CA ASP A 26 5.46 -0.56 15.22
C ASP A 26 6.80 -0.10 15.81
N PRO A 27 7.47 -0.95 16.60
CA PRO A 27 8.71 -0.57 17.29
C PRO A 27 9.86 -0.25 16.31
N ARG A 28 9.75 -0.65 15.04
CA ARG A 28 10.76 -0.42 13.99
C ARG A 28 10.49 0.84 13.19
N ALA A 29 9.32 1.45 13.33
CA ALA A 29 8.93 2.65 12.60
C ALA A 29 9.00 3.89 13.49
N HIS A 30 9.37 5.02 12.89
CA HIS A 30 9.13 6.34 13.46
C HIS A 30 7.64 6.69 13.34
N MET A 31 7.04 6.36 12.19
CA MET A 31 5.62 6.55 11.90
C MET A 31 5.13 5.34 11.10
N HIS A 32 4.00 4.76 11.49
CA HIS A 32 3.33 3.71 10.73
C HIS A 32 1.84 4.02 10.70
N LEU A 33 1.35 4.42 9.53
CA LEU A 33 -0.05 4.73 9.29
C LEU A 33 -0.69 3.66 8.41
N LEU A 34 -1.87 3.21 8.79
CA LEU A 34 -2.78 2.50 7.91
C LEU A 34 -3.75 3.52 7.33
N VAL A 35 -3.77 3.62 6.02
CA VAL A 35 -4.50 4.63 5.27
C VAL A 35 -5.56 3.93 4.44
N LYS A 36 -6.79 4.48 4.46
CA LYS A 36 -7.91 3.95 3.67
C LYS A 36 -8.21 4.83 2.47
N TYR A 37 -8.14 4.28 1.26
CA TYR A 37 -8.47 4.98 0.03
C TYR A 37 -8.99 4.04 -1.07
N PRO A 38 -10.03 4.41 -1.85
CA PRO A 38 -10.88 5.58 -1.67
C PRO A 38 -11.68 5.50 -0.36
N GLN A 39 -12.30 6.60 0.06
CA GLN A 39 -13.14 6.59 1.26
C GLN A 39 -14.38 5.69 1.07
N GLY A 40 -14.91 5.15 2.17
CA GLY A 40 -16.13 4.35 2.16
C GLY A 40 -15.89 2.86 2.41
N LYS A 41 -16.96 2.05 2.35
CA LYS A 41 -16.91 0.63 2.77
C LYS A 41 -15.88 -0.20 1.99
N ASN A 42 -15.73 0.07 0.70
CA ASN A 42 -14.87 -0.68 -0.22
C ASN A 42 -13.48 -0.05 -0.41
N GLY A 43 -13.12 0.91 0.43
CA GLY A 43 -11.79 1.53 0.39
C GLY A 43 -10.68 0.53 0.67
N HIS A 44 -9.63 0.59 -0.13
CA HIS A 44 -8.45 -0.25 0.05
C HIS A 44 -7.57 0.28 1.19
N MET A 45 -6.95 -0.63 1.94
CA MET A 45 -6.04 -0.30 3.02
C MET A 45 -4.59 -0.44 2.54
N PHE A 46 -3.78 0.58 2.74
CA PHE A 46 -2.35 0.54 2.49
C PHE A 46 -1.59 1.17 3.67
N ALA A 47 -0.32 0.82 3.81
CA ALA A 47 0.54 1.34 4.87
C ALA A 47 1.44 2.45 4.33
N VAL A 48 1.63 3.49 5.15
CA VAL A 48 2.63 4.56 4.95
C VAL A 48 3.56 4.54 6.15
N VAL A 49 4.85 4.29 5.91
CA VAL A 49 5.82 4.00 6.97
C VAL A 49 7.07 4.87 6.80
N ILE A 50 7.50 5.50 7.90
CA ILE A 50 8.84 6.08 8.04
C ILE A 50 9.65 5.14 8.94
N PRO A 51 10.62 4.37 8.41
CA PRO A 51 11.39 3.43 9.23
C PRO A 51 12.39 4.17 10.14
N LYS A 52 12.71 3.60 11.31
CA LYS A 52 13.81 4.11 12.15
C LYS A 52 15.16 3.90 11.44
N GLY A 53 16.02 4.91 11.49
CA GLY A 53 17.38 4.83 10.95
C GLY A 53 17.47 4.79 9.42
N ARG A 54 16.40 5.15 8.71
CA ARG A 54 16.37 5.25 7.25
C ARG A 54 15.82 6.62 6.83
N ASP A 55 16.36 7.16 5.75
CA ASP A 55 15.90 8.43 5.16
C ASP A 55 14.97 8.15 3.97
N LEU A 56 13.80 7.57 4.25
CA LEU A 56 12.78 7.24 3.24
C LEU A 56 11.38 7.17 3.84
N VAL A 57 10.37 7.27 2.96
CA VAL A 57 8.98 6.90 3.23
C VAL A 57 8.64 5.68 2.37
N ALA A 58 8.13 4.62 2.98
CA ALA A 58 7.66 3.44 2.27
C ALA A 58 6.13 3.45 2.21
N ILE A 59 5.58 3.23 1.01
CA ILE A 59 4.14 3.05 0.80
C ILE A 59 3.93 1.62 0.29
N SER A 60 3.18 0.82 1.03
CA SER A 60 2.94 -0.59 0.68
C SER A 60 1.46 -0.91 0.69
N SER A 61 0.98 -1.45 -0.43
CA SER A 61 -0.39 -1.92 -0.61
C SER A 61 -0.37 -3.44 -0.64
N MET A 62 -1.04 -4.07 0.33
CA MET A 62 -1.11 -5.54 0.39
C MET A 62 -2.49 -5.98 -0.06
N THR A 63 -2.55 -6.71 -1.18
CA THR A 63 -3.78 -7.28 -1.72
C THR A 63 -3.67 -8.79 -1.73
N ARG A 64 -4.66 -9.48 -1.16
CA ARG A 64 -4.76 -10.94 -1.24
C ARG A 64 -5.56 -11.28 -2.50
N VAL A 65 -4.97 -12.11 -3.36
CA VAL A 65 -5.65 -12.70 -4.51
C VAL A 65 -6.38 -13.96 -4.03
N ASP A 66 -7.65 -14.12 -4.37
CA ASP A 66 -8.41 -15.32 -3.99
C ASP A 66 -7.95 -16.57 -4.75
N GLU A 67 -8.25 -17.75 -4.21
CA GLU A 67 -7.77 -19.03 -4.76
C GLU A 67 -8.32 -19.31 -6.18
N GLY A 68 -9.54 -18.86 -6.48
CA GLY A 68 -10.12 -19.00 -7.81
C GLY A 68 -9.35 -18.16 -8.84
N GLN A 69 -9.07 -16.90 -8.50
CA GLN A 69 -8.21 -16.03 -9.30
C GLN A 69 -6.80 -16.59 -9.46
N GLN A 70 -6.19 -17.10 -8.39
CA GLN A 70 -4.87 -17.73 -8.47
C GLN A 70 -4.87 -18.95 -9.40
N SER A 71 -5.94 -19.74 -9.39
CA SER A 71 -6.09 -20.89 -10.29
C SER A 71 -6.25 -20.46 -11.74
N ALA A 72 -7.11 -19.46 -12.00
CA ALA A 72 -7.29 -18.89 -13.33
C ALA A 72 -5.97 -18.31 -13.89
N MET A 73 -5.18 -17.62 -13.06
CA MET A 73 -3.86 -17.12 -13.45
C MET A 73 -2.91 -18.26 -13.83
N LYS A 74 -2.87 -19.35 -13.05
CA LYS A 74 -2.02 -20.52 -13.35
C LYS A 74 -2.40 -21.22 -14.65
N ASP A 75 -3.69 -21.27 -14.95
CA ASP A 75 -4.19 -21.87 -16.19
C ASP A 75 -3.86 -20.96 -17.38
N LEU A 76 -4.12 -19.66 -17.25
CA LEU A 76 -3.81 -18.66 -18.28
C LEU A 76 -2.33 -18.66 -18.66
N MET A 77 -1.43 -18.73 -17.67
CA MET A 77 0.02 -18.86 -17.90
C MET A 77 0.42 -20.02 -18.83
N LYS A 78 -0.38 -21.09 -18.87
CA LYS A 78 -0.11 -22.29 -19.67
C LYS A 78 -0.83 -22.27 -21.02
N THR A 79 -2.04 -21.71 -21.05
CA THR A 79 -2.94 -21.82 -22.19
C THR A 79 -2.87 -20.63 -23.13
N ASP A 80 -2.56 -19.44 -22.61
CA ASP A 80 -2.48 -18.21 -23.40
C ASP A 80 -1.37 -17.29 -22.88
N VAL A 81 -0.17 -17.53 -23.41
CA VAL A 81 1.05 -16.79 -23.02
C VAL A 81 0.96 -15.31 -23.44
N ASP A 82 0.26 -15.00 -24.53
CA ASP A 82 0.17 -13.63 -25.01
C ASP A 82 -0.85 -12.83 -24.19
N GLU A 83 -1.98 -13.42 -23.81
CA GLU A 83 -2.89 -12.82 -22.83
C GLU A 83 -2.20 -12.68 -21.45
N TRP A 84 -1.45 -13.68 -21.00
CA TRP A 84 -0.69 -13.61 -19.75
C TRP A 84 0.30 -12.44 -19.72
N LYS A 85 1.00 -12.15 -20.82
CA LYS A 85 1.90 -10.97 -20.90
C LYS A 85 1.15 -9.66 -20.69
N THR A 86 -0.10 -9.54 -21.16
CA THR A 86 -0.88 -8.31 -20.95
C THR A 86 -1.23 -8.08 -19.47
N TRP A 87 -1.35 -9.15 -18.68
CA TRP A 87 -1.60 -9.09 -17.24
C TRP A 87 -0.35 -8.73 -16.42
N MET A 88 0.83 -9.07 -16.93
CA MET A 88 2.11 -8.83 -16.25
C MET A 88 2.53 -7.35 -16.20
N HIS A 89 1.80 -6.44 -16.88
CA HIS A 89 2.13 -5.01 -16.96
C HIS A 89 3.62 -4.75 -17.29
N GLU A 90 4.21 -5.54 -18.19
CA GLU A 90 5.57 -5.33 -18.73
C GLU A 90 5.59 -4.33 -19.89
#